data_AF-A0A6N8BHD7-F1
#
_entry.id   AF-A0A6N8BHD7-F1
#
_cell.length_a   1.000
_cell.length_b   1.000
_cell.length_c   1.000
_cell.angle_alpha   90.00
_cell.angle_beta   90.00
_cell.angle_gamma   90.00
#
_symmetry.space_group_name_H-M   'P 1'
#
loop_
_entity.id
_entity.type
_entity.pdbx_description
1 polymer ?
#
loop_
_entity_poly.entity_id
_entity_poly.type
_entity_poly.pdbx_seq_one_letter_code
_entity_poly.pdbx_strand_id
1 'polypeptide(L)' 'MNLITDYRVNQLSDGKLISVEVTCCGKHVGEVRFEDGASLTCPECNTNHTLKIQHNHFHIKQFKE' A
#
# COMPACT_ATOMS: atom_id res chain seq x y z
N MET A 1 -3.85 4.88 -21.12
CA MET A 1 -3.49 3.87 -20.10
C MET A 1 -3.77 4.48 -18.73
N ASN A 2 -4.95 4.20 -18.15
CA ASN A 2 -5.24 4.61 -16.78
C ASN A 2 -4.63 3.56 -15.84
N LEU A 3 -3.42 3.85 -15.33
CA LEU A 3 -2.85 3.11 -14.22
C LEU A 3 -3.60 3.52 -12.96
N ILE A 4 -4.74 2.87 -12.70
CA ILE A 4 -5.52 3.13 -11.48
C ILE A 4 -4.82 2.37 -10.36
N THR A 5 -3.89 3.05 -9.69
CA THR A 5 -3.46 2.61 -8.36
C THR A 5 -4.54 3.01 -7.36
N ASP A 6 -4.95 2.06 -6.55
CA ASP A 6 -5.88 2.28 -5.44
C ASP A 6 -5.32 1.65 -4.17
N TYR A 7 -5.65 2.25 -3.02
CA TYR A 7 -5.25 1.80 -1.70
C TYR A 7 -6.47 1.71 -0.80
N ARG A 8 -6.72 0.53 -0.24
CA ARG A 8 -7.75 0.32 0.76
C ARG A 8 -7.12 0.05 2.12
N VAL A 9 -7.54 0.80 3.13
CA VAL A 9 -7.05 0.65 4.50
C VAL A 9 -7.96 -0.33 5.24
N ASN A 10 -7.37 -1.38 5.81
CA ASN A 10 -8.06 -2.33 6.67
C ASN A 10 -7.87 -1.92 8.14
N GLN A 11 -8.97 -1.90 8.88
CA GLN A 11 -9.01 -1.55 10.28
C GLN A 11 -9.91 -2.51 11.06
N LEU A 12 -9.58 -2.72 12.34
CA LEU A 12 -10.45 -3.41 13.29
C LEU A 12 -11.63 -2.50 13.67
N SER A 13 -12.64 -3.09 14.30
CA SER A 13 -13.83 -2.37 14.77
C SER A 13 -13.53 -1.29 15.81
N ASP A 14 -12.39 -1.38 16.50
CA ASP A 14 -11.89 -0.38 17.44
C ASP A 14 -11.10 0.77 16.78
N GLY A 15 -10.97 0.75 15.44
CA GLY A 15 -10.23 1.74 14.66
C GLY A 15 -8.73 1.46 14.53
N LYS A 16 -8.22 0.35 15.07
CA LYS A 16 -6.81 -0.03 14.88
C LYS A 16 -6.55 -0.44 13.43
N LEU A 17 -5.63 0.25 12.77
CA LEU A 17 -5.19 -0.07 11.41
C LEU A 17 -4.38 -1.38 11.39
N ILE A 18 -4.62 -2.23 10.40
CA ILE A 18 -4.06 -3.60 10.30
C ILE A 18 -3.16 -3.74 9.08
N SER A 19 -3.66 -3.35 7.92
CA SER A 19 -2.97 -3.46 6.64
C SER A 19 -3.52 -2.46 5.63
N VAL A 20 -2.77 -2.26 4.54
CA VAL A 20 -3.22 -1.51 3.37
C VAL A 20 -3.16 -2.46 2.17
N GLU A 21 -4.32 -2.69 1.55
CA GLU A 21 -4.40 -3.41 0.29
C GLU A 21 -4.01 -2.50 -0.87
N VAL A 22 -3.25 -3.06 -1.81
CA VAL A 22 -2.72 -2.37 -2.97
C VAL A 22 -3.33 -2.96 -4.23
N THR A 23 -4.01 -2.10 -4.98
CA THR A 23 -4.37 -2.36 -6.38
C THR A 23 -3.42 -1.54 -7.26
N CYS A 24 -2.76 -2.18 -8.22
CA CYS A 24 -1.84 -1.53 -9.15
C CYS A 24 -1.98 -2.18 -10.53
N CYS A 25 -1.79 -1.38 -11.59
CA CYS A 25 -2.05 -1.82 -12.97
C CYS A 25 -3.47 -2.39 -13.19
N GLY A 26 -4.45 -1.90 -12.42
CA GLY A 26 -5.84 -2.38 -12.47
C GLY A 26 -6.05 -3.79 -11.89
N LYS A 27 -5.07 -4.34 -11.18
CA LYS A 27 -5.13 -5.66 -10.54
C LYS A 27 -4.83 -5.55 -9.05
N HIS A 28 -5.47 -6.38 -8.25
CA HIS A 28 -5.10 -6.54 -6.84
C HIS A 28 -3.70 -7.17 -6.76
N VAL A 29 -2.78 -6.50 -6.07
CA VAL A 29 -1.38 -6.93 -5.93
C VAL A 29 -1.18 -7.70 -4.63
N GLY A 30 -1.88 -7.30 -3.57
CA GLY A 30 -1.76 -7.87 -2.24
C GLY A 30 -1.95 -6.81 -1.16
N GLU A 31 -1.47 -7.11 0.05
CA GLU A 31 -1.55 -6.22 1.20
C GLU A 31 -0.19 -6.00 1.86
N VAL A 32 0.04 -4.77 2.33
CA VAL A 32 1.16 -4.43 3.21
C VAL A 32 0.65 -4.34 4.65
N ARG A 33 1.35 -4.98 5.59
CA ARG A 33 1.03 -4.82 7.02
C ARG A 33 1.19 -3.36 7.44
N PHE A 34 0.39 -2.92 8.40
CA PHE A 34 0.51 -1.58 8.98
C PHE A 34 1.73 -1.49 9.91
N GLU A 35 2.92 -1.51 9.31
CA GLU A 35 4.23 -1.46 9.96
C GLU A 35 5.15 -0.52 9.15
N ASP A 36 5.98 0.28 9.82
CA ASP A 36 6.85 1.22 9.10
C ASP A 36 7.83 0.48 8.17
N GLY A 37 7.84 0.89 6.90
CA GLY A 37 8.70 0.29 5.88
C GLY A 37 8.15 -0.98 5.24
N ALA A 38 6.98 -1.48 5.66
CA ALA A 38 6.33 -2.59 4.98
C ALA A 38 6.10 -2.23 3.51
N SER A 39 6.47 -3.13 2.59
CA SER A 39 6.40 -2.84 1.16
C SER A 39 5.97 -4.04 0.34
N LEU A 40 5.48 -3.74 -0.86
CA LEU A 40 5.00 -4.70 -1.84
C LEU A 40 5.41 -4.20 -3.23
N THR A 41 6.01 -5.07 -4.03
CA THR A 41 6.35 -4.75 -5.42
C THR A 41 5.26 -5.27 -6.35
N CYS A 42 4.73 -4.40 -7.23
CA CYS A 42 3.78 -4.80 -8.25
C CYS A 42 4.51 -5.65 -9.32
N PRO A 43 4.10 -6.90 -9.58
CA PRO A 43 4.77 -7.77 -10.54
C PRO A 43 4.58 -7.33 -12.00
N GLU A 44 3.60 -6.47 -12.28
CA GLU A 44 3.27 -6.02 -13.64
C GLU A 44 4.14 -4.83 -14.09
N CYS A 45 4.36 -3.86 -13.19
CA CYS A 45 5.07 -2.61 -13.52
C CYS A 45 6.35 -2.40 -12.72
N ASN A 46 6.69 -3.32 -11.82
CA ASN A 46 7.82 -3.27 -10.88
C ASN A 46 7.81 -2.05 -9.94
N THR A 47 6.71 -1.32 -9.83
CA THR A 47 6.57 -0.26 -8.82
C THR A 47 6.52 -0.88 -7.43
N ASN A 48 7.42 -0.45 -6.55
CA ASN A 48 7.39 -0.76 -5.14
C ASN A 48 6.47 0.24 -4.40
N HIS A 49 5.52 -0.30 -3.64
CA HIS A 49 4.59 0.42 -2.79
C HIS A 49 5.03 0.23 -1.34
N THR A 50 5.57 1.27 -0.70
CA THR A 50 6.09 1.22 0.68
C THR A 50 5.21 2.06 1.61
N LEU A 51 4.77 1.47 2.71
CA LEU A 51 4.10 2.15 3.81
C LEU A 51 5.13 2.84 4.72
N LYS A 52 4.90 4.12 5.02
CA LYS A 52 5.72 4.92 5.93
C LYS A 52 4.86 5.58 7.00
N ILE A 53 5.13 5.27 8.25
CA ILE A 53 4.43 5.80 9.42
C ILE A 53 5.23 7.00 9.94
N GLN A 54 4.56 8.13 10.10
CA GLN A 54 5.14 9.36 10.63
C GLN A 54 4.24 9.90 11.73
N HIS A 55 4.70 9.77 12.97
CA HIS A 55 3.96 10.17 14.16
C HIS A 55 2.56 9.54 14.20
N ASN A 56 1.52 10.32 13.90
CA ASN A 56 0.10 9.94 13.96
C ASN A 56 -0.53 9.69 12.59
N HIS A 57 0.24 9.76 11.51
CA HIS A 57 -0.25 9.56 10.15
C HIS A 57 0.70 8.65 9.38
N PHE A 58 0.30 8.24 8.19
CA PHE A 58 1.12 7.40 7.32
C PHE A 58 0.95 7.81 5.86
N HIS A 59 1.91 7.40 5.04
CA HIS A 59 1.96 7.63 3.60
C HIS A 59 2.26 6.31 2.89
N ILE A 60 1.75 6.14 1.67
CA ILE A 60 2.25 5.11 0.76
C ILE A 60 3.14 5.79 -0.28
N LYS A 61 4.42 5.43 -0.29
CA LYS A 61 5.37 5.88 -1.31
C LYS A 61 5.41 4.88 -2.45
N GLN A 62 5.42 5.39 -3.68
CA GLN A 62 5.63 4.61 -4.89
C GLN A 62 7.03 4.89 -5.43
N PHE A 63 7.83 3.85 -5.62
CA PHE A 63 9.14 3.94 -6.24
C PHE A 63 9.21 2.99 -7.42
N LYS A 64 9.76 3.46 -8.53
CA LYS A 64 10.05 2.65 -9.72
C LYS A 64 11.49 2.97 -10.09
N GLU A 65 12.34 1.96 -10.08
CA GLU A 65 13.69 2.06 -10.63
C GLU A 65 13.63 2.16 -12.16
#